data_AF-A0A660NR64-F1
#
_entry.id   AF-A0A660NR64-F1
#
_cell.length_a   1.000
_cell.length_b   1.000
_cell.length_c   1.000
_cell.angle_alpha   90.00
_cell.angle_beta   90.00
_cell.angle_gamma   90.00
#
_symmetry.space_group_name_H-M   'P 1'
#
loop_
_entity.id
_entity.type
_entity.pdbx_description
1 polymer ?
#
loop_
_entity_poly.entity_id
_entity_poly.type
_entity_poly.pdbx_seq_one_letter_code
_entity_poly.pdbx_strand_id
1 'polypeptide(L)'
;KAPELNDTLSALSDAEVMERLGVAGVSPEGRFAPDTYAYRPGSDDITVLHRALALQQNRLQAAWENRATDSPLKTPDELLTLASVVEKETGHELDRDMVASVFINRLKKGMPLQSDPTTIYGLGEGFDGNLRKKDLRHPSPYNTYVHRGLPPTPISLPSMRALQATARPARSDNLYFVARGDGRSEFSADLASHNRAVNRFQRKAGGQPLKGTAAAAEAAGAASNHAPMRQNHE
;
A
#
# COMPACT_ATOMS: atom_id res chain seq x y z
N LYS A 1 12.61 -21.16 -9.06
CA LYS A 1 13.93 -20.76 -9.60
C LYS A 1 13.90 -21.07 -11.10
N ALA A 2 14.26 -20.13 -11.96
CA ALA A 2 14.37 -20.35 -13.40
C ALA A 2 15.68 -21.13 -13.65
N PRO A 3 15.63 -22.44 -13.99
CA PRO A 3 16.80 -23.32 -13.91
C PRO A 3 17.88 -23.02 -14.95
N GLU A 4 17.56 -22.26 -15.99
CA GLU A 4 18.46 -21.95 -17.10
C GLU A 4 19.05 -20.53 -17.02
N LEU A 5 18.82 -19.79 -15.93
CA LEU A 5 19.53 -18.53 -15.69
C LEU A 5 20.83 -18.80 -14.94
N ASN A 6 21.89 -18.08 -15.32
CA ASN A 6 23.10 -18.04 -14.51
C ASN A 6 22.81 -17.22 -13.24
N ASP A 7 23.13 -17.79 -12.09
CA ASP A 7 22.94 -17.17 -10.79
C ASP A 7 24.10 -16.20 -10.53
N THR A 8 23.86 -14.89 -10.68
CA THR A 8 24.86 -13.83 -10.45
C THR A 8 24.52 -12.95 -9.25
N LEU A 9 23.32 -13.12 -8.68
CA LEU A 9 22.76 -12.24 -7.66
C LEU A 9 22.59 -12.89 -6.28
N SER A 10 22.48 -14.21 -6.16
CA SER A 10 22.10 -14.85 -4.87
C SER A 10 23.09 -14.63 -3.73
N ALA A 11 24.36 -14.34 -4.05
CA ALA A 11 25.40 -14.04 -3.07
C ALA A 11 25.49 -12.55 -2.70
N LEU A 12 24.69 -11.69 -3.34
CA LEU A 12 24.70 -10.25 -3.15
C LEU A 12 23.60 -9.81 -2.19
N SER A 13 23.90 -8.79 -1.40
CA SER A 13 22.89 -8.02 -0.67
C SER A 13 22.06 -7.16 -1.62
N ASP A 14 20.85 -6.77 -1.19
CA ASP A 14 19.99 -5.86 -1.93
C ASP A 14 20.70 -4.56 -2.36
N ALA A 15 21.57 -4.02 -1.51
CA ALA A 15 22.35 -2.82 -1.81
C ALA A 15 23.35 -3.05 -2.95
N GLU A 16 24.07 -4.18 -2.94
CA GLU A 16 25.01 -4.55 -4.00
C GLU A 16 24.29 -4.87 -5.32
N VAL A 17 23.11 -5.49 -5.26
CA VAL A 17 22.27 -5.69 -6.44
C VAL A 17 21.88 -4.35 -7.04
N MET A 18 21.36 -3.41 -6.22
CA MET A 18 20.96 -2.08 -6.69
C MET A 18 22.15 -1.25 -7.21
N GLU A 19 23.35 -1.41 -6.63
CA GLU A 19 24.58 -0.81 -7.13
C GLU A 19 24.94 -1.35 -8.52
N ARG A 20 24.93 -2.68 -8.72
CA ARG A 20 25.18 -3.28 -10.04
C ARG A 20 24.14 -2.86 -11.08
N LEU A 21 22.91 -2.59 -10.65
CA LEU A 21 21.84 -2.08 -11.50
C LEU A 21 21.96 -0.57 -11.83
N GLY A 22 22.93 0.13 -11.24
CA GLY A 22 23.17 1.57 -11.46
C GLY A 22 22.26 2.50 -10.64
N VAL A 23 21.64 2.00 -9.57
CA VAL A 23 20.67 2.70 -8.72
C VAL A 23 21.02 2.56 -7.23
N ALA A 24 22.30 2.78 -6.90
CA ALA A 24 22.82 2.68 -5.54
C ALA A 24 22.11 3.61 -4.55
N GLY A 25 22.02 3.18 -3.28
CA GLY A 25 21.43 3.97 -2.18
C GLY A 25 19.91 4.04 -2.19
N VAL A 26 19.26 3.28 -3.07
CA VAL A 26 17.81 3.26 -3.25
C VAL A 26 17.25 1.90 -2.85
N SER A 27 16.15 1.89 -2.08
CA SER A 27 15.46 0.64 -1.71
C SER A 27 14.96 -0.10 -2.97
N PRO A 28 15.18 -1.42 -3.09
CA PRO A 28 14.72 -2.23 -4.22
C PRO A 28 13.19 -2.40 -4.25
N GLU A 29 12.53 -2.31 -3.08
CA GLU A 29 11.09 -2.56 -2.96
C GLU A 29 10.29 -1.62 -3.87
N GLY A 30 9.30 -2.18 -4.57
CA GLY A 30 8.47 -1.46 -5.53
C GLY A 30 9.11 -1.14 -6.88
N ARG A 31 10.43 -1.33 -7.05
CA ARG A 31 11.17 -0.83 -8.24
C ARG A 31 11.24 -1.79 -9.42
N PHE A 32 10.79 -3.02 -9.25
CA PHE A 32 10.77 -4.01 -10.32
C PHE A 32 9.33 -4.27 -10.75
N ALA A 33 9.06 -4.18 -12.06
CA ALA A 33 7.72 -4.37 -12.57
C ALA A 33 7.30 -5.85 -12.39
N PRO A 34 6.13 -6.15 -11.80
CA PRO A 34 5.63 -7.50 -11.73
C PRO A 34 5.05 -7.89 -13.09
N ASP A 35 5.88 -8.53 -13.92
CA ASP A 35 5.53 -8.89 -15.31
C ASP A 35 6.15 -10.23 -15.71
N THR A 36 5.79 -10.70 -16.91
CA THR A 36 6.38 -11.89 -17.53
C THR A 36 7.60 -11.51 -18.35
N TYR A 37 8.76 -12.04 -17.98
CA TYR A 37 10.02 -11.77 -18.66
C TYR A 37 10.52 -13.00 -19.41
N ALA A 38 10.60 -12.90 -20.74
CA ALA A 38 11.27 -13.91 -21.55
C ALA A 38 12.79 -13.76 -21.44
N TYR A 39 13.48 -14.89 -21.28
CA TYR A 39 14.94 -14.97 -21.24
C TYR A 39 15.41 -16.13 -22.11
N ARG A 40 16.70 -16.10 -22.50
CA ARG A 40 17.33 -17.21 -23.22
C ARG A 40 18.07 -18.10 -22.20
N PRO A 41 18.14 -19.41 -22.41
CA PRO A 41 19.00 -20.28 -21.61
C PRO A 41 20.43 -19.74 -21.56
N GLY A 42 21.06 -19.75 -20.39
CA GLY A 42 22.39 -19.21 -20.14
C GLY A 42 22.47 -17.68 -20.02
N SER A 43 21.32 -16.97 -19.93
CA SER A 43 21.32 -15.54 -19.60
C SER A 43 21.59 -15.31 -18.11
N ASP A 44 22.24 -14.20 -17.76
CA ASP A 44 22.40 -13.81 -16.36
C ASP A 44 21.10 -13.26 -15.77
N ASP A 45 20.76 -13.67 -14.56
CA ASP A 45 19.60 -13.20 -13.79
C ASP A 45 19.54 -11.67 -13.64
N ILE A 46 20.67 -10.99 -13.51
CA ILE A 46 20.75 -9.52 -13.48
C ILE A 46 20.18 -8.85 -14.74
N THR A 47 20.25 -9.51 -15.90
CA THR A 47 19.68 -8.98 -17.15
C THR A 47 18.16 -8.89 -17.05
N VAL A 48 17.52 -9.84 -16.36
CA VAL A 48 16.07 -9.84 -16.14
C VAL A 48 15.69 -8.71 -15.18
N LEU A 49 16.43 -8.53 -14.08
CA LEU A 49 16.19 -7.42 -13.14
C LEU A 49 16.38 -6.05 -13.79
N HIS A 50 17.40 -5.86 -14.63
CA HIS A 50 17.56 -4.61 -15.39
C HIS A 50 16.34 -4.27 -16.24
N ARG A 51 15.77 -5.27 -16.94
CA ARG A 51 14.55 -5.07 -17.74
C ARG A 51 13.35 -4.75 -16.85
N ALA A 52 13.21 -5.43 -15.72
CA ALA A 52 12.11 -5.20 -14.79
C ALA A 52 12.19 -3.80 -14.14
N LEU A 53 13.39 -3.35 -13.79
CA LEU A 53 13.66 -2.02 -13.27
C LEU A 53 13.32 -0.93 -14.29
N ALA A 54 13.85 -1.06 -15.51
CA ALA A 54 13.59 -0.09 -16.59
C ALA A 54 12.09 -0.03 -16.94
N LEU A 55 11.41 -1.18 -16.98
CA LEU A 55 9.98 -1.23 -17.24
C LEU A 55 9.18 -0.51 -16.15
N GLN A 56 9.52 -0.70 -14.88
CA GLN A 56 8.82 -0.04 -13.78
C GLN A 56 9.09 1.46 -13.75
N GLN A 57 10.32 1.90 -14.01
CA GLN A 57 10.67 3.31 -14.14
C GLN A 57 9.84 3.99 -15.24
N ASN A 58 9.74 3.37 -16.41
CA ASN A 58 8.93 3.88 -17.52
C ASN A 58 7.44 3.96 -17.15
N ARG A 59 6.89 2.92 -16.50
CA ARG A 59 5.49 2.89 -16.05
C ARG A 59 5.21 3.96 -15.00
N LEU A 60 6.12 4.11 -14.04
CA LEU A 60 6.02 5.11 -12.99
C LEU A 60 6.05 6.52 -13.57
N GLN A 61 6.98 6.80 -14.47
CA GLN A 61 7.10 8.10 -15.11
C GLN A 61 5.83 8.44 -15.92
N ALA A 62 5.33 7.49 -16.72
CA ALA A 62 4.09 7.67 -17.47
C ALA A 62 2.87 7.91 -16.56
N ALA A 63 2.77 7.19 -15.44
CA ALA A 63 1.72 7.42 -14.44
C ALA A 63 1.86 8.79 -13.76
N TRP A 64 3.09 9.18 -13.41
CA TRP A 64 3.40 10.45 -12.78
C TRP A 64 3.05 11.66 -13.66
N GLU A 65 3.36 11.58 -14.96
CA GLU A 65 3.02 12.62 -15.93
C GLU A 65 1.51 12.74 -16.15
N ASN A 66 0.78 11.63 -16.08
CA ASN A 66 -0.68 11.58 -16.24
C ASN A 66 -1.46 11.72 -14.92
N ARG A 67 -0.79 12.08 -13.82
CA ARG A 67 -1.43 12.19 -12.51
C ARG A 67 -2.48 13.31 -12.48
N ALA A 68 -3.45 13.17 -11.59
CA ALA A 68 -4.43 14.21 -11.33
C ALA A 68 -3.75 15.51 -10.88
N THR A 69 -4.19 16.65 -11.43
CA THR A 69 -3.57 17.97 -11.19
C THR A 69 -3.67 18.42 -9.73
N ASP A 70 -4.66 17.91 -9.01
CA ASP A 70 -4.91 18.16 -7.60
C ASP A 70 -4.32 17.07 -6.69
N SER A 71 -3.41 16.22 -7.20
CA SER A 71 -2.74 15.19 -6.41
C SER A 71 -1.93 15.81 -5.26
N PRO A 72 -2.04 15.27 -4.03
CA PRO A 72 -1.22 15.72 -2.90
C PRO A 72 0.24 15.26 -3.02
N LEU A 73 0.52 14.25 -3.84
CA LEU A 73 1.83 13.61 -4.01
C LEU A 73 2.83 14.57 -4.67
N LYS A 74 4.06 14.60 -4.13
CA LYS A 74 5.10 15.57 -4.50
C LYS A 74 6.15 15.00 -5.43
N THR A 75 6.38 13.69 -5.42
CA THR A 75 7.40 13.03 -6.24
C THR A 75 6.89 11.73 -6.87
N PRO A 76 7.52 11.25 -7.95
CA PRO A 76 7.27 9.90 -8.46
C PRO A 76 7.46 8.81 -7.38
N ASP A 77 8.44 8.96 -6.49
CA ASP A 77 8.65 7.99 -5.41
C ASP A 77 7.47 7.96 -4.42
N GLU A 78 6.85 9.10 -4.10
CA GLU A 78 5.64 9.13 -3.28
C GLU A 78 4.45 8.41 -3.95
N LEU A 79 4.32 8.55 -5.27
CA LEU A 79 3.33 7.80 -6.06
C LEU A 79 3.62 6.32 -6.04
N LEU A 80 4.88 5.92 -6.23
CA LEU A 80 5.29 4.52 -6.19
C LEU A 80 4.99 3.90 -4.81
N THR A 81 5.33 4.61 -3.74
CA THR A 81 5.04 4.18 -2.37
C THR A 81 3.56 4.00 -2.14
N LEU A 82 2.73 4.99 -2.49
CA LEU A 82 1.28 4.86 -2.31
C LEU A 82 0.69 3.74 -3.18
N ALA A 83 1.16 3.59 -4.41
CA ALA A 83 0.72 2.51 -5.30
C ALA A 83 1.01 1.13 -4.72
N SER A 84 2.15 0.96 -4.03
CA SER A 84 2.48 -0.30 -3.35
C SER A 84 1.55 -0.61 -2.17
N VAL A 85 0.97 0.42 -1.52
CA VAL A 85 -0.05 0.24 -0.48
C VAL A 85 -1.38 -0.13 -1.11
N VAL A 86 -1.79 0.59 -2.16
CA VAL A 86 -3.02 0.31 -2.93
C VAL A 86 -3.02 -1.11 -3.48
N GLU A 87 -1.90 -1.57 -4.05
CA GLU A 87 -1.74 -2.94 -4.58
C GLU A 87 -2.07 -4.00 -3.52
N LYS A 88 -1.61 -3.80 -2.28
CA LYS A 88 -1.80 -4.76 -1.18
C LYS A 88 -3.19 -4.74 -0.57
N GLU A 89 -3.92 -3.64 -0.69
CA GLU A 89 -5.28 -3.49 -0.14
C GLU A 89 -6.35 -4.08 -1.06
N THR A 90 -6.10 -4.08 -2.37
CA THR A 90 -7.13 -4.43 -3.35
C THR A 90 -7.08 -5.92 -3.71
N GLY A 91 -8.02 -6.69 -3.17
CA GLY A 91 -8.28 -8.06 -3.64
C GLY A 91 -9.07 -8.13 -4.95
N HIS A 92 -9.85 -7.09 -5.26
CA HIS A 92 -10.70 -7.01 -6.46
C HIS A 92 -10.32 -5.80 -7.31
N GLU A 93 -10.16 -6.01 -8.62
CA GLU A 93 -9.60 -5.00 -9.52
C GLU A 93 -10.45 -3.73 -9.61
N LEU A 94 -11.78 -3.85 -9.57
CA LEU A 94 -12.69 -2.70 -9.72
C LEU A 94 -12.70 -1.76 -8.52
N ASP A 95 -12.24 -2.21 -7.35
CA ASP A 95 -12.23 -1.37 -6.15
C ASP A 95 -10.99 -0.47 -6.07
N ARG A 96 -9.99 -0.73 -6.92
CA ARG A 96 -8.65 -0.13 -6.83
C ARG A 96 -8.65 1.38 -6.96
N ASP A 97 -9.40 1.92 -7.92
CA ASP A 97 -9.49 3.36 -8.13
C ASP A 97 -10.15 4.07 -6.94
N MET A 98 -11.08 3.40 -6.26
CA MET A 98 -11.77 3.93 -5.09
C MET A 98 -10.93 3.80 -3.81
N VAL A 99 -10.19 2.70 -3.63
CA VAL A 99 -9.21 2.56 -2.54
C VAL A 99 -8.12 3.62 -2.67
N ALA A 100 -7.59 3.84 -3.88
CA ALA A 100 -6.65 4.93 -4.15
C ALA A 100 -7.25 6.30 -3.81
N SER A 101 -8.53 6.53 -4.16
CA SER A 101 -9.26 7.76 -3.80
C SER A 101 -9.29 7.97 -2.29
N VAL A 102 -9.60 6.94 -1.50
CA VAL A 102 -9.63 7.03 -0.03
C VAL A 102 -8.27 7.45 0.53
N PHE A 103 -7.17 6.81 0.12
CA PHE A 103 -5.85 7.17 0.64
C PHE A 103 -5.42 8.58 0.22
N ILE A 104 -5.67 8.97 -1.03
CA ILE A 104 -5.40 10.34 -1.50
C ILE A 104 -6.21 11.37 -0.70
N ASN A 105 -7.48 11.10 -0.42
CA ASN A 105 -8.32 11.98 0.38
C ASN A 105 -7.82 12.09 1.83
N ARG A 106 -7.38 10.97 2.42
CA ARG A 106 -6.76 10.97 3.75
C ARG A 106 -5.48 11.81 3.78
N LEU A 107 -4.60 11.66 2.80
CA LEU A 107 -3.39 12.48 2.68
C LEU A 107 -3.72 13.98 2.57
N LYS A 108 -4.68 14.35 1.72
CA LYS A 108 -5.15 15.75 1.60
C LYS A 108 -5.67 16.33 2.91
N LYS A 109 -6.29 15.50 3.76
CA LYS A 109 -6.82 15.89 5.09
C LYS A 109 -5.82 15.73 6.24
N GLY A 110 -4.59 15.28 5.98
CA GLY A 110 -3.61 14.99 7.03
C GLY A 110 -4.01 13.85 7.96
N MET A 111 -4.89 12.95 7.50
CA MET A 111 -5.29 11.75 8.23
C MET A 111 -4.23 10.65 8.07
N PRO A 112 -4.00 9.81 9.10
CA PRO A 112 -3.19 8.60 8.95
C PRO A 112 -3.81 7.66 7.91
N LEU A 113 -2.98 6.93 7.14
CA LEU A 113 -3.49 5.99 6.15
C LEU A 113 -4.19 4.81 6.82
N GLN A 114 -3.66 4.32 7.95
CA GLN A 114 -4.19 3.18 8.72
C GLN A 114 -4.37 1.93 7.84
N SER A 115 -3.30 1.57 7.13
CA SER A 115 -3.26 0.39 6.27
C SER A 115 -2.59 -0.77 6.99
N ASP A 116 -3.30 -1.89 7.08
CA ASP A 116 -2.80 -3.14 7.67
C ASP A 116 -1.54 -3.66 6.95
N PRO A 117 -1.48 -3.75 5.61
CA PRO A 117 -0.27 -4.10 4.86
C PRO A 117 0.99 -3.33 5.28
N THR A 118 0.87 -2.03 5.56
CA THR A 118 2.03 -1.22 5.98
C THR A 118 2.54 -1.61 7.37
N THR A 119 1.62 -1.97 8.28
CA THR A 119 1.97 -2.47 9.61
C THR A 119 2.60 -3.84 9.52
N ILE A 120 2.01 -4.73 8.70
CA ILE A 120 2.53 -6.09 8.46
C ILE A 120 3.94 -6.02 7.87
N TYR A 121 4.17 -5.15 6.88
CA TYR A 121 5.50 -4.93 6.31
C TYR A 121 6.49 -4.48 7.38
N GLY A 122 6.10 -3.52 8.23
CA GLY A 122 6.93 -3.03 9.33
C GLY A 122 7.23 -4.04 10.44
N LEU A 123 6.44 -5.09 10.59
CA LEU A 123 6.69 -6.20 11.53
C LEU A 123 7.69 -7.22 10.96
N GLY A 124 7.82 -7.31 9.63
CA GLY A 124 8.71 -8.25 8.95
C GLY A 124 8.50 -9.70 9.38
N GLU A 125 9.60 -10.39 9.70
CA GLU A 125 9.61 -11.79 10.15
C GLU A 125 8.87 -12.02 11.48
N GLY A 126 8.62 -10.96 12.26
CA GLY A 126 7.85 -11.04 13.51
C GLY A 126 6.34 -11.22 13.31
N PHE A 127 5.84 -11.12 12.08
CA PHE A 127 4.43 -11.31 11.78
C PHE A 127 4.05 -12.80 11.69
N ASP A 128 3.25 -13.27 12.65
CA ASP A 128 2.83 -14.68 12.77
C ASP A 128 1.59 -15.03 11.92
N GLY A 129 1.19 -14.14 11.01
CA GLY A 129 -0.01 -14.30 10.18
C GLY A 129 -1.29 -13.73 10.81
N ASN A 130 -1.27 -13.33 12.09
CA ASN A 130 -2.42 -12.74 12.77
C ASN A 130 -2.12 -11.32 13.28
N LEU A 131 -2.73 -10.32 12.63
CA LEU A 131 -2.56 -8.93 13.01
C LEU A 131 -3.42 -8.60 14.23
N ARG A 132 -2.79 -8.29 15.37
CA ARG A 132 -3.47 -8.02 16.64
C ARG A 132 -3.45 -6.53 16.96
N LYS A 133 -4.34 -6.12 17.86
CA LYS A 133 -4.42 -4.73 18.35
C LYS A 133 -3.10 -4.19 18.90
N LYS A 134 -2.21 -5.03 19.45
CA LYS A 134 -0.89 -4.60 19.94
C LYS A 134 0.03 -4.18 18.79
N ASP A 135 -0.11 -4.83 17.64
CA ASP A 135 0.74 -4.61 16.46
C ASP A 135 0.38 -3.27 15.80
N LEU A 136 -0.89 -2.89 15.81
CA LEU A 136 -1.35 -1.57 15.34
C LEU A 136 -0.73 -0.40 16.14
N ARG A 137 -0.22 -0.65 17.35
CA ARG A 137 0.48 0.35 18.17
C ARG A 137 2.00 0.18 18.16
N HIS A 138 2.52 -0.80 17.42
CA HIS A 138 3.95 -1.06 17.36
C HIS A 138 4.65 0.12 16.66
N PRO A 139 5.67 0.75 17.29
CA PRO A 139 6.34 1.91 16.73
C PRO A 139 7.34 1.49 15.64
N SER A 140 6.85 1.32 14.43
CA SER A 140 7.65 1.09 13.21
C SER A 140 7.41 2.25 12.24
N PRO A 141 8.44 2.74 11.51
CA PRO A 141 8.26 3.83 10.56
C PRO A 141 7.28 3.49 9.42
N TYR A 142 7.00 2.20 9.19
CA TYR A 142 6.00 1.73 8.23
C TYR A 142 4.59 1.69 8.81
N ASN A 143 4.41 1.75 10.13
CA ASN A 143 3.10 1.64 10.75
C ASN A 143 2.28 2.93 10.57
N THR A 144 1.42 2.94 9.55
CA THR A 144 0.56 4.09 9.22
C THR A 144 -0.65 4.26 10.14
N TYR A 145 -0.77 3.46 11.21
CA TYR A 145 -1.65 3.77 12.34
C TYR A 145 -1.00 4.74 13.34
N VAL A 146 0.33 4.69 13.45
CA VAL A 146 1.12 5.49 14.39
C VAL A 146 1.65 6.75 13.70
N HIS A 147 2.12 6.61 12.46
CA HIS A 147 2.71 7.71 11.69
C HIS A 147 1.73 8.21 10.62
N ARG A 148 1.61 9.54 10.48
CA ARG A 148 0.84 10.18 9.41
C ARG A 148 1.69 10.27 8.15
N GLY A 149 1.03 10.30 6.99
CA GLY A 149 1.69 10.36 5.69
C GLY A 149 1.99 8.97 5.12
N LEU A 150 2.93 8.93 4.18
CA LEU A 150 3.36 7.71 3.50
C LEU A 150 4.41 6.97 4.34
N PRO A 151 4.51 5.63 4.23
CA PRO A 151 5.67 4.90 4.75
C PRO A 151 6.96 5.34 4.02
N PRO A 152 8.15 5.07 4.57
CA PRO A 152 9.42 5.59 4.03
C PRO A 152 9.80 4.99 2.67
N THR A 153 9.34 3.79 2.34
CA THR A 153 9.53 3.14 1.03
C THR A 153 8.25 2.44 0.59
N PRO A 154 8.18 1.98 -0.67
CA PRO A 154 7.18 1.00 -1.07
C PRO A 154 7.21 -0.25 -0.16
N ILE A 155 6.09 -0.95 -0.08
CA ILE A 155 5.90 -2.17 0.73
C ILE A 155 5.58 -3.42 -0.11
N SER A 156 5.60 -3.27 -1.43
CA SER A 156 5.33 -4.33 -2.41
C SER A 156 5.75 -3.87 -3.81
N LEU A 157 5.66 -4.77 -4.79
CA LEU A 157 5.81 -4.47 -6.22
C LEU A 157 4.45 -4.05 -6.83
N PRO A 158 4.16 -2.75 -7.02
CA PRO A 158 2.87 -2.32 -7.58
C PRO A 158 2.79 -2.65 -9.06
N SER A 159 1.62 -3.12 -9.48
CA SER A 159 1.29 -3.32 -10.88
C SER A 159 1.13 -1.99 -11.63
N MET A 160 1.13 -2.05 -12.96
CA MET A 160 0.77 -0.89 -13.79
C MET A 160 -0.62 -0.33 -13.44
N ARG A 161 -1.57 -1.21 -13.06
CA ARG A 161 -2.92 -0.80 -12.68
C ARG A 161 -2.92 -0.04 -11.35
N ALA A 162 -2.13 -0.45 -10.36
CA ALA A 162 -1.98 0.30 -9.11
C ALA A 162 -1.32 1.66 -9.31
N LEU A 163 -0.30 1.75 -10.18
CA LEU A 163 0.31 3.03 -10.55
C LEU A 163 -0.73 3.98 -11.19
N GLN A 164 -1.52 3.48 -12.15
CA GLN A 164 -2.57 4.27 -12.81
C GLN A 164 -3.67 4.72 -11.85
N ALA A 165 -4.18 3.80 -11.02
CA ALA A 165 -5.21 4.11 -10.02
C ALA A 165 -4.74 5.15 -9.00
N THR A 166 -3.45 5.08 -8.60
CA THR A 166 -2.86 6.03 -7.66
C THR A 166 -2.61 7.39 -8.31
N ALA A 167 -2.15 7.40 -9.56
CA ALA A 167 -1.95 8.62 -10.33
C ALA A 167 -3.26 9.38 -10.56
N ARG A 168 -4.33 8.66 -10.92
CA ARG A 168 -5.62 9.23 -11.29
C ARG A 168 -6.75 8.41 -10.67
N PRO A 169 -6.99 8.58 -9.35
CA PRO A 169 -7.99 7.81 -8.62
C PRO A 169 -9.41 8.17 -9.05
N ALA A 170 -10.38 7.36 -8.61
CA ALA A 170 -11.79 7.71 -8.73
C ALA A 170 -12.06 9.05 -8.02
N ARG A 171 -12.98 9.84 -8.57
CA ARG A 171 -13.45 11.07 -7.90
C ARG A 171 -14.49 10.70 -6.85
N SER A 172 -14.13 10.84 -5.58
CA SER A 172 -15.04 10.64 -4.46
C SER A 172 -14.56 11.42 -3.23
N ASP A 173 -15.46 11.63 -2.27
CA ASP A 173 -15.14 12.17 -0.95
C ASP A 173 -14.99 11.07 0.12
N ASN A 174 -14.87 9.81 -0.30
CA ASN A 174 -14.77 8.69 0.63
C ASN A 174 -13.48 8.76 1.44
N LEU A 175 -13.59 8.43 2.73
CA LEU A 175 -12.48 8.42 3.69
C LEU A 175 -12.30 7.05 4.35
N TYR A 176 -13.24 6.14 4.15
CA TYR A 176 -13.24 4.83 4.77
C TYR A 176 -13.71 3.78 3.77
N PHE A 177 -13.26 2.55 3.95
CA PHE A 177 -13.77 1.39 3.25
C PHE A 177 -13.77 0.17 4.18
N VAL A 178 -14.65 -0.78 3.90
CA VAL A 178 -14.73 -2.05 4.64
C VAL A 178 -15.09 -3.18 3.69
N ALA A 179 -14.50 -4.35 3.89
CA ALA A 179 -14.85 -5.57 3.18
C ALA A 179 -16.34 -5.92 3.35
N ARG A 180 -17.01 -6.27 2.25
CA ARG A 180 -18.38 -6.80 2.26
C ARG A 180 -18.46 -8.31 2.47
N GLY A 181 -17.35 -9.03 2.22
CA GLY A 181 -17.27 -10.50 2.28
C GLY A 181 -17.61 -11.21 0.96
N ASP A 182 -18.16 -10.49 -0.03
CA ASP A 182 -18.44 -10.97 -1.39
C ASP A 182 -17.31 -10.66 -2.38
N GLY A 183 -16.13 -10.29 -1.86
CA GLY A 183 -14.98 -9.85 -2.64
C GLY A 183 -14.95 -8.35 -2.96
N ARG A 184 -16.03 -7.60 -2.66
CA ARG A 184 -16.08 -6.14 -2.85
C ARG A 184 -15.95 -5.38 -1.53
N SER A 185 -15.81 -4.06 -1.65
CA SER A 185 -15.72 -3.12 -0.54
C SER A 185 -16.94 -2.19 -0.50
N GLU A 186 -17.34 -1.80 0.70
CA GLU A 186 -18.28 -0.70 0.93
C GLU A 186 -17.46 0.54 1.31
N PHE A 187 -17.70 1.66 0.63
CA PHE A 187 -17.00 2.93 0.85
C PHE A 187 -17.89 3.91 1.62
N SER A 188 -17.27 4.80 2.41
CA SER A 188 -18.00 5.79 3.20
C SER A 188 -17.22 7.09 3.34
N ALA A 189 -17.93 8.22 3.29
CA ALA A 189 -17.38 9.55 3.48
C ALA A 189 -17.13 9.91 4.96
N ASP A 190 -17.87 9.28 5.88
CA ASP A 190 -17.79 9.58 7.31
C ASP A 190 -17.72 8.32 8.18
N LEU A 191 -17.24 8.53 9.42
CA LEU A 191 -17.01 7.46 10.39
C LEU A 191 -18.31 6.77 10.86
N ALA A 192 -19.42 7.50 10.98
CA ALA A 192 -20.68 6.91 11.42
C ALA A 192 -21.23 5.96 10.35
N SER A 193 -21.15 6.35 9.07
CA SER A 193 -21.48 5.51 7.92
C SER A 193 -20.59 4.27 7.84
N HIS A 194 -19.27 4.45 8.03
CA HIS A 194 -18.34 3.34 8.09
C HIS A 194 -18.69 2.34 9.21
N ASN A 195 -18.95 2.82 10.44
CA ASN A 195 -19.30 1.95 11.57
C ASN A 195 -20.60 1.18 11.32
N ARG A 196 -21.60 1.78 10.65
CA ARG A 196 -22.81 1.07 10.22
C ARG A 196 -22.47 -0.03 9.20
N ALA A 197 -21.59 0.24 8.25
CA ALA A 197 -21.14 -0.75 7.26
C ALA A 197 -20.36 -1.91 7.92
N VAL A 198 -19.44 -1.63 8.85
CA VAL A 198 -18.73 -2.63 9.65
C VAL A 198 -19.71 -3.54 10.38
N ASN A 199 -20.69 -2.96 11.09
CA ASN A 199 -21.70 -3.74 11.81
C ASN A 199 -22.51 -4.65 10.87
N ARG A 200 -22.81 -4.16 9.66
CA ARG A 200 -23.59 -4.89 8.66
C ARG A 200 -22.81 -6.05 8.04
N PHE A 201 -21.56 -5.83 7.65
CA PHE A 201 -20.81 -6.80 6.85
C PHE A 201 -19.86 -7.70 7.65
N GLN A 202 -19.29 -7.23 8.75
CA GLN A 202 -18.32 -8.02 9.54
C GLN A 202 -18.96 -8.64 10.79
N ARG A 203 -19.78 -7.88 11.55
CA ARG A 203 -20.29 -8.35 12.85
C ARG A 203 -21.54 -9.23 12.77
N LYS A 204 -22.38 -9.07 11.74
CA LYS A 204 -23.62 -9.85 11.57
C LYS A 204 -23.50 -11.07 10.65
N ALA A 205 -22.51 -11.10 9.76
CA ALA A 205 -22.47 -12.08 8.67
C ALA A 205 -21.52 -13.29 8.91
N GLY A 206 -20.78 -13.34 10.03
CA GLY A 206 -19.76 -14.39 10.22
C GLY A 206 -18.70 -14.42 9.11
N GLY A 207 -18.59 -13.35 8.32
CA GLY A 207 -17.79 -13.29 7.11
C GLY A 207 -16.30 -13.17 7.43
N GLN A 208 -15.49 -13.93 6.70
CA GLN A 208 -14.03 -13.83 6.76
C GLN A 208 -13.61 -12.43 6.30
N PRO A 209 -12.90 -11.63 7.13
CA PRO A 209 -12.47 -10.31 6.72
C PRO A 209 -11.53 -10.42 5.51
N LEU A 210 -11.66 -9.51 4.53
CA LEU A 210 -10.60 -9.34 3.54
C LEU A 210 -9.32 -8.99 4.31
N LYS A 211 -8.22 -9.65 3.97
CA LYS A 211 -6.89 -9.40 4.55
C LYS A 211 -6.63 -7.89 4.52
N GLY A 212 -6.64 -7.25 5.70
CA GLY A 212 -6.32 -5.83 5.86
C GLY A 212 -7.45 -4.89 6.32
N THR A 213 -8.69 -5.38 6.47
CA THR A 213 -9.84 -4.52 6.84
C THR A 213 -10.36 -4.71 8.27
N ALA A 214 -9.83 -5.70 9.02
CA ALA A 214 -10.32 -6.02 10.35
C ALA A 214 -9.83 -5.02 11.42
N ALA A 215 -8.59 -4.54 11.29
CA ALA A 215 -7.98 -3.66 12.28
C ALA A 215 -8.38 -2.19 12.13
N ALA A 216 -8.66 -1.71 10.92
CA ALA A 216 -9.12 -0.34 10.67
C ALA A 216 -10.45 -0.04 11.40
N ALA A 217 -11.36 -1.01 11.44
CA ALA A 217 -12.63 -0.91 12.17
C ALA A 217 -12.45 -0.81 13.70
N GLU A 218 -11.45 -1.50 14.26
CA GLU A 218 -11.13 -1.42 15.69
C GLU A 218 -10.39 -0.12 16.08
N ALA A 219 -9.47 0.35 15.24
CA ALA A 219 -8.75 1.60 15.46
C ALA A 219 -9.68 2.83 15.34
N ALA A 220 -10.62 2.78 14.40
CA ALA A 220 -11.68 3.78 14.23
C ALA A 220 -12.58 3.91 15.48
N GLY A 221 -12.89 2.79 16.16
CA GLY A 221 -13.62 2.80 17.43
C GLY A 221 -12.80 3.25 18.65
N ALA A 222 -11.47 3.14 18.60
CA ALA A 222 -10.60 3.63 19.67
C ALA A 222 -10.41 5.17 19.63
N ALA A 223 -10.38 5.76 18.43
CA ALA A 223 -10.25 7.21 18.24
C ALA A 223 -11.50 7.98 18.69
N SER A 224 -12.70 7.37 18.70
CA SER A 224 -13.92 8.00 19.22
C SER A 224 -13.94 8.15 20.75
N ASN A 225 -13.05 7.47 21.48
CA ASN A 225 -12.89 7.63 22.93
C ASN A 225 -11.83 8.68 23.33
N HIS A 226 -11.29 9.42 22.37
CA HIS A 226 -10.40 10.55 22.59
C HIS A 226 -10.92 11.78 21.83
N ALA A 227 -12.11 12.24 22.20
CA ALA A 227 -12.43 13.66 22.06
C ALA A 227 -11.53 14.44 23.03
N PRO A 228 -10.94 15.58 22.65
CA PRO A 228 -10.19 16.39 23.61
C PRO A 228 -11.18 16.87 24.68
N MET A 229 -10.87 16.57 25.94
CA MET A 229 -11.43 17.30 27.07
C MET A 229 -11.28 18.79 26.76
N ARG A 230 -12.40 19.50 26.63
CA ARG A 230 -12.40 20.96 26.65
C ARG A 230 -11.82 21.36 28.00
N GLN A 231 -10.58 21.85 28.01
CA GLN A 231 -10.08 22.63 29.12
C GLN A 231 -10.79 23.98 29.02
N ASN A 232 -11.84 24.13 29.82
CA ASN A 232 -12.39 25.44 30.14
C ASN A 232 -11.33 26.16 30.97
N HIS A 233 -10.74 27.21 30.40
CA HIS A 233 -10.08 28.25 31.17
C HIS A 233 -11.08 29.39 31.34
N GLU A 234 -11.59 29.54 32.57
CA GLU A 234 -11.85 30.84 33.20
C GLU A 234 -10.61 31.21 34.03
#